data_AF-A0A7W5V9F4-F1
#
_entry.id   AF-A0A7W5V9F4-F1
#
_cell.length_a   1.000
_cell.length_b   1.000
_cell.length_c   1.000
_cell.angle_alpha   90.00
_cell.angle_beta   90.00
_cell.angle_gamma   90.00
#
_symmetry.space_group_name_H-M   'P 1'
#
loop_
_entity.id
_entity.type
_entity.pdbx_description
1 polymer ?
#
loop_
_entity_poly.entity_id
_entity_poly.type
_entity_poly.pdbx_seq_one_letter_code
_entity_poly.pdbx_strand_id
1 'polypeptide(L)'
;MTRAWVAVLSVAGALAAGCGAGGTPGLSMEAAHTCHGEDLPLDVLKRGRPATELGQDGREALRGTGVGPVGDLAAWRIVEDGTDRLTLVRQLERPDVREQGTRFTHALLKVERFGPRGADGRPGWHLRTSTRCDLRRKMDALGVADLTLDPARPLARTQGTVHLLVTERACASGRAAEGRVRVFSREETPQEVRLIIGVEPQGGARTCQRSPATPFAVELDAPLGDRVLKDVGVYPAREIGP
;
A
#
# COMPACT_ATOMS: atom_id res chain seq x y z
N MET A 1 40.28 65.10 -37.47
CA MET A 1 40.38 64.12 -36.37
C MET A 1 39.39 64.51 -35.28
N THR A 2 38.19 63.93 -35.27
CA THR A 2 37.29 63.77 -34.11
C THR A 2 36.08 62.95 -34.55
N ARG A 3 35.76 61.89 -33.79
CA ARG A 3 34.79 60.85 -34.11
C ARG A 3 33.34 61.33 -33.93
N ALA A 4 32.49 60.94 -34.86
CA ALA A 4 31.03 61.13 -34.82
C ALA A 4 30.36 60.09 -33.91
N TRP A 5 29.34 60.55 -33.17
CA TRP A 5 28.50 59.74 -32.29
C TRP A 5 27.35 59.08 -33.06
N VAL A 6 27.08 57.81 -32.76
CA VAL A 6 25.90 57.06 -33.21
C VAL A 6 24.88 57.06 -32.07
N ALA A 7 23.68 57.57 -32.33
CA ALA A 7 22.51 57.40 -31.46
C ALA A 7 21.58 56.37 -32.10
N VAL A 8 21.36 55.25 -31.40
CA VAL A 8 20.47 54.16 -31.81
C VAL A 8 19.07 54.45 -31.28
N LEU A 9 18.08 54.40 -32.17
CA LEU A 9 16.65 54.52 -31.89
C LEU A 9 16.14 53.32 -31.09
N SER A 10 15.39 53.61 -30.02
CA SER A 10 14.59 52.66 -29.26
C SER A 10 13.31 52.30 -30.03
N VAL A 11 13.06 50.99 -30.22
CA VAL A 11 11.77 50.45 -30.66
C VAL A 11 11.05 49.87 -29.45
N ALA A 12 9.89 50.43 -29.13
CA ALA A 12 8.96 49.92 -28.13
C ALA A 12 8.14 48.77 -28.73
N GLY A 13 8.26 47.57 -28.17
CA GLY A 13 7.40 46.42 -28.47
C GLY A 13 6.50 46.10 -27.28
N ALA A 14 5.19 46.28 -27.47
CA ALA A 14 4.16 45.83 -26.54
C ALA A 14 3.78 44.37 -26.86
N LEU A 15 3.78 43.50 -25.86
CA LEU A 15 3.13 42.19 -25.91
C LEU A 15 2.33 41.99 -24.63
N ALA A 16 1.01 41.88 -24.79
CA ALA A 16 0.09 41.34 -23.81
C ALA A 16 -0.18 39.87 -24.17
N ALA A 17 0.00 38.97 -23.22
CA ALA A 17 -0.60 37.63 -23.21
C ALA A 17 -0.68 37.15 -21.75
N GLY A 18 -1.90 37.12 -21.22
CA GLY A 18 -2.19 36.39 -19.99
C GLY A 18 -2.45 34.92 -20.29
N CYS A 19 -2.11 34.05 -19.34
CA CYS A 19 -2.83 32.82 -19.01
C CYS A 19 -2.23 32.26 -17.71
N GLY A 20 -3.13 31.95 -16.77
CA GLY A 20 -2.79 31.62 -15.39
C GLY A 20 -1.97 30.34 -15.25
N ALA A 21 -0.99 30.39 -14.36
CA ALA A 21 -0.42 29.20 -13.75
C ALA A 21 -1.42 28.64 -12.73
N GLY A 22 -2.50 28.05 -13.24
CA GLY A 22 -3.30 27.10 -12.48
C GLY A 22 -2.47 25.84 -12.31
N GLY A 23 -1.64 25.80 -11.27
CA GLY A 23 -0.99 24.57 -10.83
C GLY A 23 -2.07 23.59 -10.44
N THR A 24 -2.41 22.67 -11.35
CA THR A 24 -3.14 21.46 -11.01
C THR A 24 -2.30 20.70 -9.98
N PRO A 25 -2.83 20.37 -8.78
CA PRO A 25 -2.17 19.38 -7.95
C PRO A 25 -2.21 18.08 -8.75
N GLY A 26 -1.05 17.66 -9.26
CA GLY A 26 -0.91 16.38 -9.93
C GLY A 26 -1.24 15.27 -8.95
N LEU A 27 -2.49 14.83 -8.96
CA LEU A 27 -2.91 13.54 -8.43
C LEU A 27 -2.24 12.45 -9.29
N SER A 28 -1.02 12.07 -8.91
CA SER A 28 -0.47 10.75 -9.25
C SER A 28 0.60 10.33 -8.23
N MET A 29 0.25 10.42 -6.94
CA MET A 29 0.84 9.53 -5.94
C MET A 29 0.09 8.21 -6.06
N GLU A 30 0.62 7.25 -6.81
CA GLU A 30 0.07 5.90 -6.81
C GLU A 30 -0.05 5.44 -5.36
N ALA A 31 -1.24 4.99 -4.96
CA ALA A 31 -1.50 4.59 -3.58
C ALA A 31 -0.54 3.46 -3.18
N ALA A 32 0.45 3.78 -2.36
CA ALA A 32 1.39 2.80 -1.83
C ALA A 32 0.62 1.77 -1.00
N HIS A 33 0.91 0.49 -1.25
CA HIS A 33 0.49 -0.59 -0.37
C HIS A 33 1.65 -0.96 0.52
N THR A 34 1.38 -1.63 1.63
CA THR A 34 2.42 -2.12 2.53
C THR A 34 2.31 -3.62 2.75
N CYS A 35 3.46 -4.25 2.89
CA CYS A 35 3.62 -5.63 3.33
C CYS A 35 4.61 -5.65 4.49
N HIS A 36 4.10 -5.82 5.72
CA HIS A 36 4.94 -5.79 6.95
C HIS A 36 5.82 -4.53 7.06
N GLY A 37 5.30 -3.38 6.65
CA GLY A 37 6.01 -2.09 6.70
C GLY A 37 6.85 -1.77 5.47
N GLU A 38 7.04 -2.71 4.53
CA GLU A 38 7.66 -2.42 3.24
C GLU A 38 6.64 -1.77 2.30
N ASP A 39 6.99 -0.60 1.76
CA ASP A 39 6.19 0.09 0.76
C ASP A 39 6.29 -0.63 -0.59
N LEU A 40 5.13 -0.96 -1.16
CA LEU A 40 4.97 -1.71 -2.40
C LEU A 40 4.06 -0.93 -3.35
N PRO A 41 4.63 -0.30 -4.37
CA PRO A 41 3.86 0.32 -5.44
C PRO A 41 3.03 -0.74 -6.21
N LEU A 42 1.76 -0.44 -6.50
CA LEU A 42 0.89 -1.39 -7.21
C LEU A 42 1.32 -1.63 -8.66
N ASP A 43 1.93 -0.65 -9.31
CA ASP A 43 2.48 -0.79 -10.66
C ASP A 43 3.59 -1.83 -10.72
N VAL A 44 4.45 -1.91 -9.70
CA VAL A 44 5.47 -2.96 -9.56
C VAL A 44 4.82 -4.35 -9.52
N LEU A 45 3.70 -4.50 -8.83
CA LEU A 45 2.99 -5.80 -8.79
C LEU A 45 2.38 -6.18 -10.13
N LYS A 46 1.85 -5.22 -10.88
CA LYS A 46 1.12 -5.47 -12.12
C LYS A 46 2.03 -5.54 -13.36
N ARG A 47 3.08 -4.73 -13.37
CA ARG A 47 3.93 -4.46 -14.55
C ARG A 47 5.42 -4.45 -14.22
N GLY A 48 5.80 -4.69 -12.96
CA GLY A 48 7.21 -4.71 -12.55
C GLY A 48 7.99 -5.81 -13.27
N ARG A 49 9.29 -5.59 -13.38
CA ARG A 49 10.22 -6.52 -14.01
C ARG A 49 10.25 -7.85 -13.23
N PRO A 50 10.25 -9.00 -13.92
CA PRO A 50 10.36 -10.29 -13.27
C PRO A 50 11.76 -10.50 -12.66
N ALA A 51 11.88 -11.34 -11.64
CA ALA A 51 13.17 -11.65 -11.00
C ALA A 51 14.14 -12.43 -11.92
N THR A 52 13.68 -12.91 -13.07
CA THR A 52 14.54 -13.42 -14.15
C THR A 52 15.45 -12.34 -14.75
N GLU A 53 15.13 -11.06 -14.54
CA GLU A 53 15.91 -9.92 -15.04
C GLU A 53 16.82 -9.28 -13.98
N LEU A 54 17.02 -9.93 -12.82
CA LEU A 54 17.88 -9.40 -11.77
C LEU A 54 19.30 -9.11 -12.26
N GLY A 55 19.88 -8.02 -11.77
CA GLY A 55 21.29 -7.68 -11.94
C GLY A 55 22.24 -8.69 -11.29
N GLN A 56 23.55 -8.44 -11.40
CA GLN A 56 24.54 -9.32 -10.78
C GLN A 56 24.37 -9.39 -9.26
N ASP A 57 24.28 -8.22 -8.60
CA ASP A 57 24.10 -8.13 -7.15
C ASP A 57 22.81 -8.83 -6.69
N GLY A 58 21.67 -8.60 -7.36
CA GLY A 58 20.42 -9.32 -7.05
C GLY A 58 20.55 -10.85 -7.19
N ARG A 59 21.24 -11.34 -8.24
CA ARG A 59 21.51 -12.78 -8.37
C ARG A 59 22.43 -13.31 -7.27
N GLU A 60 23.42 -12.53 -6.83
CA GLU A 60 24.26 -12.86 -5.69
C GLU A 60 23.47 -12.88 -4.38
N ALA A 61 22.56 -11.93 -4.19
CA ALA A 61 21.68 -11.84 -3.04
C ALA A 61 20.79 -13.10 -2.92
N LEU A 62 20.29 -13.65 -4.04
CA LEU A 62 19.54 -14.91 -4.03
C LEU A 62 20.37 -16.15 -3.60
N ARG A 63 21.70 -16.04 -3.55
CA ARG A 63 22.61 -17.05 -3.01
C ARG A 63 23.12 -16.69 -1.61
N GLY A 64 22.57 -15.64 -1.01
CA GLY A 64 22.95 -15.15 0.31
C GLY A 64 22.65 -16.14 1.43
N THR A 65 23.27 -15.91 2.58
CA THR A 65 23.12 -16.77 3.76
C THR A 65 21.66 -16.77 4.23
N GLY A 66 21.11 -17.96 4.45
CA GLY A 66 19.72 -18.14 4.90
C GLY A 66 18.68 -17.95 3.80
N VAL A 67 19.07 -17.55 2.59
CA VAL A 67 18.16 -17.50 1.44
C VAL A 67 17.98 -18.91 0.92
N GLY A 68 16.78 -19.46 1.09
CA GLY A 68 16.41 -20.75 0.52
C GLY A 68 16.18 -20.66 -1.00
N PRO A 69 15.95 -21.81 -1.68
CA PRO A 69 15.62 -21.81 -3.10
C PRO A 69 14.39 -20.94 -3.41
N VAL A 70 14.56 -19.97 -4.30
CA VAL A 70 13.44 -19.15 -4.79
C VAL A 70 12.90 -19.77 -6.07
N GLY A 71 11.78 -20.48 -5.93
CA GLY A 71 11.07 -21.07 -7.06
C GLY A 71 10.39 -20.03 -7.95
N ASP A 72 10.24 -20.38 -9.22
CA ASP A 72 9.58 -19.59 -10.28
C ASP A 72 9.89 -18.09 -10.25
N LEU A 73 11.13 -17.74 -10.64
CA LEU A 73 11.58 -16.33 -10.70
C LEU A 73 10.72 -15.47 -11.63
N ALA A 74 9.97 -16.06 -12.57
CA ALA A 74 9.07 -15.30 -13.44
C ALA A 74 7.82 -14.79 -12.69
N ALA A 75 7.40 -15.47 -11.61
CA ALA A 75 6.29 -15.00 -10.76
C ALA A 75 6.70 -13.87 -9.79
N TRP A 76 7.99 -13.70 -9.51
CA TRP A 76 8.49 -12.65 -8.62
C TRP A 76 8.72 -11.34 -9.37
N ARG A 77 8.28 -10.23 -8.78
CA ARG A 77 8.50 -8.87 -9.25
C ARG A 77 9.60 -8.21 -8.43
N ILE A 78 10.49 -7.52 -9.12
CA ILE A 78 11.56 -6.74 -8.52
C ILE A 78 10.96 -5.44 -7.96
N VAL A 79 11.00 -5.29 -6.65
CA VAL A 79 10.69 -4.02 -5.96
C VAL A 79 11.94 -3.17 -5.87
N GLU A 80 13.06 -3.80 -5.51
CA GLU A 80 14.37 -3.16 -5.36
C GLU A 80 15.45 -4.16 -5.75
N ASP A 81 16.42 -3.72 -6.57
CA ASP A 81 17.60 -4.48 -7.00
C ASP A 81 18.81 -3.55 -6.90
N GLY A 82 19.30 -3.41 -5.66
CA GLY A 82 20.39 -2.51 -5.29
C GLY A 82 21.66 -3.28 -4.90
N THR A 83 22.74 -2.52 -4.64
CA THR A 83 24.05 -3.08 -4.28
C THR A 83 24.12 -3.66 -2.87
N ASP A 84 23.20 -3.28 -1.99
CA ASP A 84 23.14 -3.63 -0.57
C ASP A 84 21.78 -4.20 -0.14
N ARG A 85 20.75 -4.13 -1.00
CA ARG A 85 19.41 -4.64 -0.74
C ARG A 85 18.76 -5.20 -2.01
N LEU A 86 18.07 -6.33 -1.84
CA LEU A 86 17.18 -6.93 -2.82
C LEU A 86 15.80 -7.11 -2.15
N THR A 87 14.75 -6.58 -2.79
CA THR A 87 13.37 -6.78 -2.36
C THR A 87 12.56 -7.34 -3.53
N LEU A 88 11.98 -8.52 -3.33
CA LEU A 88 11.09 -9.18 -4.28
C LEU A 88 9.71 -9.37 -3.67
N VAL A 89 8.68 -9.26 -4.52
CA VAL A 89 7.30 -9.55 -4.14
C VAL A 89 6.65 -10.44 -5.19
N ARG A 90 5.74 -11.33 -4.78
CA ARG A 90 4.86 -12.04 -5.72
C ARG A 90 3.46 -12.15 -5.18
N GLN A 91 2.48 -12.20 -6.08
CA GLN A 91 1.15 -12.68 -5.76
C GLN A 91 1.18 -14.21 -5.62
N LEU A 92 0.44 -14.75 -4.65
CA LEU A 92 0.23 -16.18 -4.50
C LEU A 92 -0.83 -16.65 -5.51
N GLU A 93 -0.60 -17.79 -6.16
CA GLU A 93 -1.58 -18.41 -7.06
C GLU A 93 -2.92 -18.66 -6.37
N ARG A 94 -2.86 -19.11 -5.12
CA ARG A 94 -4.00 -19.27 -4.24
C ARG A 94 -3.72 -18.54 -2.93
N PRO A 95 -4.67 -17.72 -2.42
CA PRO A 95 -4.52 -17.10 -1.12
C PRO A 95 -4.32 -18.16 -0.03
N ASP A 96 -3.35 -17.92 0.85
CA ASP A 96 -3.10 -18.74 2.04
C ASP A 96 -4.01 -18.24 3.16
N VAL A 97 -5.05 -19.01 3.49
CA VAL A 97 -5.98 -18.70 4.57
C VAL A 97 -5.60 -19.51 5.79
N ARG A 98 -5.25 -18.83 6.87
CA ARG A 98 -4.96 -19.46 8.16
C ARG A 98 -6.22 -19.62 8.99
N GLU A 99 -6.11 -20.45 10.03
CA GLU A 99 -7.11 -20.53 11.09
C GLU A 99 -7.45 -19.11 11.58
N GLN A 100 -8.74 -18.85 11.83
CA GLN A 100 -9.29 -17.51 12.15
C GLN A 100 -9.43 -16.53 10.97
N GLY A 101 -9.33 -17.01 9.72
CA GLY A 101 -9.72 -16.24 8.52
C GLY A 101 -8.66 -15.25 8.03
N THR A 102 -7.45 -15.26 8.61
CA THR A 102 -6.35 -14.42 8.11
C THR A 102 -5.96 -14.88 6.71
N ARG A 103 -6.06 -13.99 5.72
CA ARG A 103 -5.85 -14.31 4.30
C ARG A 103 -4.64 -13.60 3.74
N PHE A 104 -3.57 -14.33 3.46
CA PHE A 104 -2.40 -13.81 2.77
C PHE A 104 -2.53 -13.97 1.25
N THR A 105 -2.19 -12.92 0.51
CA THR A 105 -2.32 -12.89 -0.96
C THR A 105 -0.96 -12.74 -1.65
N HIS A 106 0.07 -12.34 -0.90
CA HIS A 106 1.39 -12.08 -1.44
C HIS A 106 2.47 -12.74 -0.58
N ALA A 107 3.63 -12.95 -1.20
CA ALA A 107 4.88 -13.26 -0.51
C ALA A 107 5.90 -12.16 -0.77
N LEU A 108 6.71 -11.87 0.25
CA LEU A 108 7.78 -10.88 0.23
C LEU A 108 9.09 -11.55 0.63
N LEU A 109 10.13 -11.28 -0.14
CA LEU A 109 11.50 -11.68 0.14
C LEU A 109 12.38 -10.43 0.20
N LYS A 110 13.08 -10.25 1.31
CA LYS A 110 14.05 -9.17 1.52
C LYS A 110 15.40 -9.76 1.90
N VAL A 111 16.43 -9.40 1.15
CA VAL A 111 17.82 -9.79 1.38
C VAL A 111 18.65 -8.52 1.47
N GLU A 112 19.54 -8.44 2.45
CA GLU A 112 20.41 -7.27 2.63
C GLU A 112 21.84 -7.68 2.92
N ARG A 113 22.77 -6.77 2.65
CA ARG A 113 24.15 -6.89 3.09
C ARG A 113 24.29 -6.45 4.55
N PHE A 114 24.82 -7.33 5.40
CA PHE A 114 25.21 -6.98 6.78
C PHE A 114 26.25 -7.94 7.35
N GLY A 115 26.80 -7.59 8.52
CA GLY A 115 27.86 -8.38 9.18
C GLY A 115 29.27 -7.95 8.80
N PRO A 116 30.29 -8.76 9.13
CA PRO A 116 31.69 -8.47 8.82
C PRO A 116 31.92 -8.37 7.30
N ARG A 117 32.90 -7.55 6.91
CA ARG A 117 33.32 -7.41 5.51
C ARG A 117 34.07 -8.66 5.05
N GLY A 118 33.70 -9.16 3.86
CA GLY A 118 34.40 -10.23 3.19
C GLY A 118 35.66 -9.76 2.45
N ALA A 119 36.23 -10.65 1.64
CA ALA A 119 37.43 -10.38 0.84
C ALA A 119 37.24 -9.25 -0.18
N ASP A 120 36.00 -8.98 -0.63
CA ASP A 120 35.65 -7.88 -1.53
C ASP A 120 35.41 -6.55 -0.80
N GLY A 121 35.65 -6.50 0.52
CA GLY A 121 35.45 -5.31 1.35
C GLY A 121 33.98 -4.99 1.66
N ARG A 122 33.02 -5.82 1.23
CA ARG A 122 31.59 -5.62 1.48
C ARG A 122 31.05 -6.64 2.47
N PRO A 123 29.99 -6.32 3.25
CA PRO A 123 29.31 -7.33 4.03
C PRO A 123 28.66 -8.40 3.13
N GLY A 124 28.49 -9.60 3.68
CA GLY A 124 27.82 -10.70 3.00
C GLY A 124 26.33 -10.45 2.80
N TRP A 125 25.72 -11.10 1.82
CA TRP A 125 24.25 -11.11 1.66
C TRP A 125 23.61 -12.07 2.66
N HIS A 126 22.50 -11.63 3.26
CA HIS A 126 21.78 -12.39 4.26
C HIS A 126 20.28 -12.16 4.15
N LEU A 127 19.50 -13.22 4.34
CA LEU A 127 18.05 -13.12 4.45
C LEU A 127 17.68 -12.18 5.61
N ARG A 128 16.86 -11.17 5.32
CA ARG A 128 16.23 -10.32 6.33
C ARG A 128 14.82 -10.76 6.61
N THR A 129 14.06 -11.03 5.57
CA THR A 129 12.65 -11.37 5.70
C THR A 129 12.23 -12.29 4.56
N SER A 130 11.55 -13.37 4.90
CA SER A 130 10.79 -14.20 3.96
C SER A 130 9.44 -14.45 4.60
N THR A 131 8.41 -13.77 4.12
CA THR A 131 7.11 -13.72 4.78
C THR A 131 5.96 -13.69 3.79
N ARG A 132 4.75 -13.93 4.28
CA ARG A 132 3.49 -13.76 3.54
C ARG A 132 2.76 -12.55 4.09
N CYS A 133 2.03 -11.85 3.24
CA CYS A 133 1.23 -10.70 3.64
C CYS A 133 -0.06 -10.58 2.85
N ASP A 134 -1.01 -9.89 3.46
CA ASP A 134 -2.11 -9.23 2.82
C ASP A 134 -1.68 -7.79 2.53
N LEU A 135 -1.61 -7.41 1.26
CA LEU A 135 -1.24 -6.04 0.91
C LEU A 135 -2.31 -5.08 1.35
N ARG A 136 -1.91 -4.07 2.14
CA ARG A 136 -2.80 -3.07 2.69
C ARG A 136 -2.44 -1.70 2.19
N ARG A 137 -3.42 -0.88 1.83
CA ARG A 137 -3.18 0.51 1.45
C ARG A 137 -2.57 1.27 2.64
N LYS A 138 -1.51 2.02 2.37
CA LYS A 138 -0.96 2.98 3.33
C LYS A 138 -1.94 4.15 3.48
N MET A 139 -2.29 4.46 4.72
CA MET A 139 -3.14 5.59 5.08
C MET A 139 -2.35 6.46 6.06
N ASP A 140 -2.15 7.72 5.75
CA ASP A 140 -1.13 8.57 6.41
C ASP A 140 -1.16 8.50 7.95
N ALA A 141 -2.26 8.98 8.55
CA ALA A 141 -2.44 9.06 9.99
C ALA A 141 -3.28 7.91 10.57
N LEU A 142 -3.71 6.96 9.74
CA LEU A 142 -4.62 5.88 10.13
C LEU A 142 -3.92 4.52 10.06
N GLY A 143 -4.09 3.72 11.11
CA GLY A 143 -3.76 2.31 11.10
C GLY A 143 -4.72 1.49 10.24
N VAL A 144 -4.23 0.38 9.71
CA VAL A 144 -5.02 -0.58 8.93
C VAL A 144 -5.95 -1.39 9.83
N ALA A 145 -7.10 -1.79 9.30
CA ALA A 145 -8.08 -2.61 9.99
C ALA A 145 -8.63 -3.73 9.09
N ASP A 146 -9.11 -4.79 9.74
CA ASP A 146 -9.91 -5.85 9.12
C ASP A 146 -11.39 -5.50 9.23
N LEU A 147 -12.14 -5.77 8.15
CA LEU A 147 -13.56 -5.47 8.04
C LEU A 147 -14.36 -6.77 7.88
N THR A 148 -15.41 -6.93 8.68
CA THR A 148 -16.44 -7.96 8.48
C THR A 148 -17.82 -7.34 8.63
N LEU A 149 -18.86 -8.03 8.15
CA LEU A 149 -20.24 -7.66 8.49
C LEU A 149 -20.49 -7.89 9.98
N ASP A 150 -21.38 -7.09 10.56
CA ASP A 150 -21.88 -7.31 11.92
C ASP A 150 -22.97 -8.40 11.92
N PRO A 151 -22.71 -9.60 12.49
CA PRO A 151 -23.71 -10.67 12.52
C PRO A 151 -24.91 -10.34 13.41
N ALA A 152 -24.77 -9.40 14.36
CA ALA A 152 -25.89 -8.93 15.18
C ALA A 152 -26.80 -7.96 14.41
N ARG A 153 -26.34 -7.43 13.27
CA ARG A 153 -27.09 -6.53 12.39
C ARG A 153 -26.93 -6.96 10.93
N PRO A 154 -27.63 -8.04 10.51
CA PRO A 154 -27.51 -8.58 9.17
C PRO A 154 -27.70 -7.52 8.07
N LEU A 155 -26.94 -7.65 7.00
CA LEU A 155 -26.95 -6.73 5.87
C LEU A 155 -28.32 -6.72 5.19
N ALA A 156 -29.05 -5.60 5.28
CA ALA A 156 -30.31 -5.41 4.58
C ALA A 156 -30.11 -4.61 3.29
N ARG A 157 -30.42 -5.22 2.13
CA ARG A 157 -30.22 -4.58 0.81
C ARG A 157 -31.07 -3.34 0.59
N THR A 158 -32.17 -3.19 1.31
CA THR A 158 -33.07 -2.02 1.22
C THR A 158 -32.67 -0.86 2.13
N GLN A 159 -31.59 -1.01 2.92
CA GLN A 159 -31.11 0.02 3.84
C GLN A 159 -29.94 0.81 3.24
N GLY A 160 -29.91 2.11 3.57
CA GLY A 160 -28.79 3.01 3.29
C GLY A 160 -27.69 2.96 4.35
N THR A 161 -27.72 2.00 5.27
CA THR A 161 -26.72 1.87 6.34
C THR A 161 -26.14 0.47 6.33
N VAL A 162 -24.82 0.37 6.43
CA VAL A 162 -24.10 -0.90 6.56
C VAL A 162 -23.46 -0.98 7.94
N HIS A 163 -23.73 -2.09 8.65
CA HIS A 163 -23.13 -2.37 9.94
C HIS A 163 -21.94 -3.31 9.80
N LEU A 164 -20.78 -2.84 10.25
CA LEU A 164 -19.49 -3.51 10.15
C LEU A 164 -18.92 -3.77 11.54
N LEU A 165 -18.09 -4.79 11.64
CA LEU A 165 -17.13 -4.94 12.71
C LEU A 165 -15.73 -4.60 12.18
N VAL A 166 -15.08 -3.65 12.86
CA VAL A 166 -13.75 -3.15 12.51
C VAL A 166 -12.74 -3.65 13.53
N THR A 167 -11.77 -4.43 13.09
CA THR A 167 -10.70 -4.95 13.95
C THR A 167 -9.38 -4.26 13.62
N GLU A 168 -8.90 -3.42 14.53
CA GLU A 168 -7.61 -2.75 14.38
C GLU A 168 -6.45 -3.76 14.41
N ARG A 169 -5.47 -3.59 13.52
CA ARG A 169 -4.24 -4.43 13.50
C ARG A 169 -3.06 -3.81 14.23
N ALA A 170 -3.11 -2.51 14.52
CA ALA A 170 -2.10 -1.84 15.32
C ALA A 170 -2.14 -2.30 16.79
N CYS A 171 -1.00 -2.21 17.48
CA CYS A 171 -0.91 -2.61 18.88
C CYS A 171 -1.72 -1.64 19.76
N ALA A 172 -2.79 -2.14 20.39
CA ALA A 172 -3.70 -1.34 21.21
C ALA A 172 -3.92 -1.92 22.62
N SER A 173 -3.05 -2.83 23.10
CA SER A 173 -3.18 -3.48 24.42
C SER A 173 -4.55 -4.12 24.66
N GLY A 174 -5.11 -4.77 23.64
CA GLY A 174 -6.40 -5.46 23.73
C GLY A 174 -7.61 -4.53 23.86
N ARG A 175 -7.47 -3.24 23.53
CA ARG A 175 -8.58 -2.27 23.57
C ARG A 175 -9.30 -2.18 22.22
N ALA A 176 -10.61 -2.00 22.28
CA ALA A 176 -11.42 -1.70 21.10
C ALA A 176 -11.05 -0.32 20.49
N ALA A 177 -11.49 -0.10 19.25
CA ALA A 177 -11.29 1.11 18.47
C ALA A 177 -12.44 2.12 18.59
N GLU A 178 -13.23 2.04 19.66
CA GLU A 178 -14.35 2.95 19.91
C GLU A 178 -13.91 4.42 19.82
N GLY A 179 -14.65 5.21 19.03
CA GLY A 179 -14.35 6.62 18.76
C GLY A 179 -13.14 6.88 17.83
N ARG A 180 -12.37 5.85 17.44
CA ARG A 180 -11.15 5.97 16.62
C ARG A 180 -11.30 5.47 15.18
N VAL A 181 -12.36 4.74 14.87
CA VAL A 181 -12.64 4.27 13.50
C VAL A 181 -12.97 5.46 12.58
N ARG A 182 -12.40 5.50 11.38
CA ARG A 182 -12.61 6.53 10.36
C ARG A 182 -12.80 5.91 8.98
N VAL A 183 -13.75 6.44 8.21
CA VAL A 183 -13.82 6.17 6.78
C VAL A 183 -12.74 7.00 6.09
N PHE A 184 -11.72 6.33 5.56
CA PHE A 184 -10.65 6.99 4.81
C PHE A 184 -11.12 7.36 3.39
N SER A 185 -11.86 6.46 2.75
CA SER A 185 -12.53 6.76 1.48
C SER A 185 -13.77 5.89 1.29
N ARG A 186 -14.80 6.47 0.68
CA ARG A 186 -16.03 5.79 0.23
C ARG A 186 -16.28 6.18 -1.21
N GLU A 187 -16.34 5.20 -2.10
CA GLU A 187 -16.72 5.37 -3.50
C GLU A 187 -17.96 4.51 -3.76
N GLU A 188 -19.02 5.13 -4.26
CA GLU A 188 -20.26 4.45 -4.62
C GLU A 188 -20.47 4.51 -6.13
N THR A 189 -20.68 3.35 -6.72
CA THR A 189 -21.00 3.19 -8.14
C THR A 189 -22.34 2.44 -8.28
N PRO A 190 -22.93 2.35 -9.48
CA PRO A 190 -24.14 1.55 -9.66
C PRO A 190 -23.95 0.05 -9.40
N GLN A 191 -22.72 -0.47 -9.37
CA GLN A 191 -22.42 -1.90 -9.21
C GLN A 191 -21.76 -2.24 -7.86
N GLU A 192 -21.07 -1.29 -7.24
CA GLU A 192 -20.26 -1.56 -6.04
C GLU A 192 -20.17 -0.35 -5.11
N VAL A 193 -20.09 -0.65 -3.81
CA VAL A 193 -19.72 0.28 -2.73
C VAL A 193 -18.33 -0.11 -2.25
N ARG A 194 -17.37 0.79 -2.42
CA ARG A 194 -15.94 0.55 -2.15
C ARG A 194 -15.51 1.35 -0.94
N LEU A 195 -15.06 0.66 0.08
CA LEU A 195 -14.70 1.24 1.37
C LEU A 195 -13.21 1.08 1.64
N ILE A 196 -12.64 2.12 2.25
CA ILE A 196 -11.37 2.05 2.97
C ILE A 196 -11.65 2.62 4.35
N ILE A 197 -11.45 1.80 5.37
CA ILE A 197 -11.65 2.18 6.77
C ILE A 197 -10.32 2.01 7.49
N GLY A 198 -9.94 3.03 8.24
CA GLY A 198 -8.75 3.03 9.08
C GLY A 198 -9.11 3.34 10.53
N VAL A 199 -8.13 3.19 11.41
CA VAL A 199 -8.27 3.45 12.84
C VAL A 199 -7.20 4.42 13.29
N GLU A 200 -7.58 5.51 13.95
CA GLU A 200 -6.62 6.43 14.56
C GLU A 200 -5.78 5.69 15.62
N PRO A 201 -4.44 5.71 15.53
CA PRO A 201 -3.59 5.02 16.50
C PRO A 201 -3.78 5.53 17.91
N GLN A 202 -3.73 4.63 18.89
CA GLN A 202 -3.74 5.01 20.29
C GLN A 202 -2.33 5.45 20.72
N GLY A 203 -2.15 6.70 21.14
CA GLY A 203 -0.84 7.21 21.60
C GLY A 203 -0.29 6.49 22.84
N GLY A 204 1.02 6.62 23.10
CA GLY A 204 1.72 6.02 24.25
C GLY A 204 2.22 4.59 24.03
N ALA A 205 2.87 4.02 25.04
CA ALA A 205 3.37 2.64 24.98
C ALA A 205 2.21 1.63 24.92
N ARG A 206 2.31 0.65 24.02
CA ARG A 206 1.28 -0.36 23.75
C ARG A 206 1.87 -1.76 23.64
N THR A 207 1.05 -2.72 24.00
CA THR A 207 1.33 -4.16 23.82
C THR A 207 0.53 -4.68 22.64
N CYS A 208 1.07 -5.66 21.93
CA CYS A 208 0.48 -6.19 20.69
C CYS A 208 -0.45 -7.38 20.97
N GLN A 209 -1.40 -7.18 21.88
CA GLN A 209 -2.51 -8.10 22.08
C GLN A 209 -3.57 -7.84 21.01
N ARG A 210 -4.29 -8.89 20.59
CA ARG A 210 -5.38 -8.77 19.61
C ARG A 210 -6.47 -7.84 20.15
N SER A 211 -6.83 -6.84 19.36
CA SER A 211 -7.92 -5.92 19.69
C SER A 211 -9.28 -6.56 19.45
N PRO A 212 -10.28 -6.32 20.33
CA PRO A 212 -11.67 -6.67 20.06
C PRO A 212 -12.19 -5.95 18.81
N ALA A 213 -13.11 -6.60 18.10
CA ALA A 213 -13.78 -5.97 16.97
C ALA A 213 -14.73 -4.86 17.46
N THR A 214 -14.75 -3.74 16.75
CA THR A 214 -15.52 -2.54 17.12
C THR A 214 -16.70 -2.36 16.17
N PRO A 215 -17.95 -2.33 16.66
CA PRO A 215 -19.11 -2.01 15.83
C PRO A 215 -18.97 -0.62 15.19
N PHE A 216 -19.24 -0.53 13.89
CA PHE A 216 -19.17 0.71 13.13
C PHE A 216 -20.26 0.73 12.06
N ALA A 217 -20.94 1.86 11.92
CA ALA A 217 -21.98 2.06 10.90
C ALA A 217 -21.46 2.99 9.80
N VAL A 218 -21.67 2.60 8.55
CA VAL A 218 -21.39 3.43 7.38
C VAL A 218 -22.72 3.78 6.75
N GLU A 219 -23.03 5.06 6.71
CA GLU A 219 -24.15 5.58 5.90
C GLU A 219 -23.74 5.58 4.43
N LEU A 220 -24.69 5.27 3.55
CA LEU A 220 -24.58 5.24 2.10
C LEU A 220 -25.49 6.33 1.51
N ASP A 221 -25.15 6.80 0.32
CA ASP A 221 -25.95 7.82 -0.38
C ASP A 221 -27.27 7.26 -0.95
N ALA A 222 -27.35 5.93 -1.10
CA ALA A 222 -28.55 5.20 -1.49
C ALA A 222 -28.58 3.81 -0.83
N PRO A 223 -29.76 3.13 -0.78
CA PRO A 223 -29.84 1.74 -0.34
C PRO A 223 -28.88 0.81 -1.08
N LEU A 224 -28.25 -0.15 -0.39
CA LEU A 224 -27.22 -1.01 -0.99
C LEU A 224 -27.69 -1.70 -2.28
N GLY A 225 -28.92 -2.22 -2.29
CA GLY A 225 -29.50 -2.95 -3.42
C GLY A 225 -28.63 -4.15 -3.82
N ASP A 226 -28.45 -4.32 -5.12
CA ASP A 226 -27.63 -5.40 -5.70
C ASP A 226 -26.13 -5.06 -5.73
N ARG A 227 -25.73 -3.89 -5.21
CA ARG A 227 -24.32 -3.48 -5.22
C ARG A 227 -23.48 -4.39 -4.34
N VAL A 228 -22.26 -4.67 -4.79
CA VAL A 228 -21.28 -5.43 -4.02
C VAL A 228 -20.56 -4.50 -3.06
N LEU A 229 -20.52 -4.86 -1.78
CA LEU A 229 -19.72 -4.15 -0.79
C LEU A 229 -18.28 -4.67 -0.83
N LYS A 230 -17.28 -3.80 -1.00
CA LYS A 230 -15.87 -4.18 -1.10
C LYS A 230 -14.97 -3.38 -0.15
N ASP A 231 -14.03 -4.09 0.47
CA ASP A 231 -12.83 -3.53 1.07
C ASP A 231 -11.80 -3.32 -0.04
N VAL A 232 -11.53 -2.05 -0.37
CA VAL A 232 -10.48 -1.64 -1.32
C VAL A 232 -9.24 -1.10 -0.61
N GLY A 233 -9.18 -1.22 0.71
CA GLY A 233 -7.98 -1.03 1.52
C GLY A 233 -7.01 -2.22 1.46
N VAL A 234 -7.40 -3.29 0.76
CA VAL A 234 -6.62 -4.51 0.51
C VAL A 234 -6.38 -4.73 -0.98
N TYR A 235 -5.25 -5.38 -1.32
CA TYR A 235 -4.97 -5.82 -2.68
C TYR A 235 -4.75 -7.35 -2.79
N PRO A 236 -5.46 -8.03 -3.72
CA PRO A 236 -6.63 -7.54 -4.46
C PRO A 236 -7.79 -7.14 -3.53
N ALA A 237 -8.68 -6.28 -4.03
CA ALA A 237 -9.89 -5.87 -3.31
C ALA A 237 -10.73 -7.10 -2.90
N ARG A 238 -11.37 -7.02 -1.74
CA ARG A 238 -12.15 -8.13 -1.17
C ARG A 238 -13.59 -7.74 -0.99
N GLU A 239 -14.50 -8.66 -1.27
CA GLU A 239 -15.90 -8.46 -0.90
C GLU A 239 -16.05 -8.54 0.62
N ILE A 240 -16.86 -7.64 1.17
CA ILE A 240 -17.30 -7.66 2.56
C ILE A 240 -18.68 -8.32 2.54
N GLY A 241 -18.67 -9.65 2.52
CA GLY A 241 -19.87 -10.48 2.46
C GLY A 241 -19.96 -11.43 3.65
N PRO A 242 -21.12 -12.09 3.81
CA PRO A 242 -21.26 -13.23 4.71
C PRO A 242 -20.35 -14.40 4.30
#